data_AF-D4XAW7-F1
#
_entry.id   AF-D4XAW7-F1
#
_cell.length_a   1.000
_cell.length_b   1.000
_cell.length_c   1.000
_cell.angle_alpha   90.00
_cell.angle_beta   90.00
_cell.angle_gamma   90.00
#
_symmetry.space_group_name_H-M   'P 1'
#
loop_
_entity.id
_entity.type
_entity.pdbx_description
1 polymer ?
#
loop_
_entity_poly.entity_id
_entity_poly.type
_entity_poly.pdbx_seq_one_letter_code
_entity_poly.pdbx_strand_id
1 'polypeptide(L)'
;MQAAFLPATSGWQWVRDGFRLFRKQPLAMFTWAMFISLLVVFASATPPVGPILVVAFMPIITLMTLSACKHVEADRVMLPSMWGKPLKQPGVFRKLFVMGLLYAGLSMAAGLLTFLPFMDSMAEAYRIASVERSLDPILMAMRVPLTIFAIIYVVIAALFWHAPVLVAWHGLRLVQALFFSGIACWRNKWPFLVYGATWALVFLFIDLCAGLLVYMGLSPQLAGTLQIPFNIAAGGALYCSFYPAYTSVFGINNASSHLDNGNSAQA
;
A
#
# COMPACT_ATOMS: atom_id res chain seq x y z
N MET A 1 5.72 22.10 -4.44
CA MET A 1 4.79 21.28 -5.25
C MET A 1 3.38 21.56 -4.78
N GLN A 2 2.43 21.75 -5.70
CA GLN A 2 1.03 22.03 -5.37
C GLN A 2 0.18 20.79 -5.64
N ALA A 3 -0.57 20.33 -4.63
CA ALA A 3 -1.51 19.24 -4.78
C ALA A 3 -2.86 19.76 -5.31
N ALA A 4 -3.37 19.11 -6.36
CA ALA A 4 -4.68 19.37 -6.92
C ALA A 4 -5.79 19.10 -5.89
N PHE A 5 -6.96 19.70 -6.12
CA PHE A 5 -8.19 19.39 -5.41
C PHE A 5 -9.09 18.61 -6.37
N LEU A 6 -9.29 17.33 -6.10
CA LEU A 6 -9.98 16.41 -7.01
C LEU A 6 -11.40 16.09 -6.51
N PRO A 7 -12.37 15.85 -7.43
CA PRO A 7 -13.70 15.40 -7.06
C PRO A 7 -13.67 13.98 -6.51
N ALA A 8 -14.64 13.62 -5.66
CA ALA A 8 -14.71 12.28 -5.04
C ALA A 8 -14.71 11.13 -6.08
N THR A 9 -15.25 11.37 -7.28
CA THR A 9 -15.25 10.44 -8.42
C THR A 9 -13.85 10.02 -8.87
N SER A 10 -12.81 10.83 -8.59
CA SER A 10 -11.43 10.48 -8.90
C SER A 10 -10.96 9.22 -8.17
N GLY A 11 -11.49 8.92 -6.98
CA GLY A 11 -11.18 7.69 -6.27
C GLY A 11 -11.54 6.43 -7.07
N TRP A 12 -12.73 6.41 -7.67
CA TRP A 12 -13.15 5.33 -8.58
C TRP A 12 -12.31 5.31 -9.86
N GLN A 13 -11.98 6.48 -10.42
CA GLN A 13 -11.14 6.57 -11.63
C GLN A 13 -9.76 5.96 -11.41
N TRP A 14 -9.14 6.18 -10.25
CA TRP A 14 -7.84 5.58 -9.92
C TRP A 14 -7.89 4.05 -9.94
N VAL A 15 -8.96 3.45 -9.42
CA VAL A 15 -9.17 1.99 -9.45
C VAL A 15 -9.28 1.52 -10.90
N ARG A 16 -10.16 2.14 -11.69
CA ARG A 16 -10.36 1.80 -13.11
C ARG A 16 -9.05 1.91 -13.92
N ASP A 17 -8.31 2.98 -13.70
CA ASP A 17 -7.06 3.24 -14.42
C ASP A 17 -5.93 2.30 -13.95
N GLY A 18 -5.94 1.89 -12.68
CA GLY A 18 -5.10 0.81 -12.15
C GLY A 18 -5.37 -0.53 -12.83
N PHE A 19 -6.65 -0.91 -12.98
CA PHE A 19 -7.02 -2.10 -13.75
C PHE A 19 -6.59 -2.01 -15.23
N ARG A 20 -6.70 -0.82 -15.84
CA ARG A 20 -6.22 -0.60 -17.22
C ARG A 20 -4.70 -0.81 -17.31
N LEU A 21 -3.92 -0.28 -16.37
CA LEU A 21 -2.47 -0.48 -16.32
C LEU A 21 -2.11 -1.95 -16.09
N PHE A 22 -2.79 -2.63 -15.16
CA PHE A 22 -2.60 -4.05 -14.91
C PHE A 22 -2.79 -4.88 -16.18
N ARG A 23 -3.85 -4.60 -16.96
CA ARG A 23 -4.14 -5.32 -18.22
C ARG A 23 -3.11 -5.08 -19.32
N LYS A 24 -2.32 -4.00 -19.28
CA LYS A 24 -1.23 -3.80 -20.25
C LYS A 24 -0.13 -4.85 -20.08
N GLN A 25 0.20 -5.23 -18.84
CA GLN A 25 1.22 -6.25 -18.54
C GLN A 25 0.85 -7.11 -17.33
N PRO A 26 -0.19 -7.97 -17.46
CA PRO A 26 -0.77 -8.69 -16.33
C PRO A 26 0.22 -9.63 -15.66
N LEU A 27 1.06 -10.32 -16.44
CA LEU A 27 2.03 -11.27 -15.89
C LEU A 27 3.10 -10.57 -15.02
N ALA A 28 3.61 -9.42 -15.47
CA ALA A 28 4.63 -8.67 -14.72
C ALA A 28 4.05 -8.11 -13.41
N MET A 29 2.85 -7.53 -13.46
CA MET A 29 2.20 -6.95 -12.28
C MET A 29 1.68 -8.02 -11.32
N PHE A 30 1.19 -9.15 -11.83
CA PHE A 30 0.79 -10.31 -11.02
C PHE A 30 2.00 -10.90 -10.29
N THR A 31 3.13 -11.10 -11.00
CA THR A 31 4.36 -11.64 -10.38
C THR A 31 4.90 -10.70 -9.30
N TRP A 32 4.81 -9.38 -9.53
CA TRP A 32 5.17 -8.39 -8.53
C TRP A 32 4.27 -8.44 -7.29
N ALA A 33 2.95 -8.53 -7.50
CA ALA A 33 2.01 -8.68 -6.39
C ALA A 33 2.26 -9.98 -5.61
N MET A 34 2.51 -11.09 -6.32
CA MET A 34 2.87 -12.37 -5.71
C MET A 34 4.15 -12.26 -4.88
N PHE A 35 5.19 -11.58 -5.39
CA PHE A 35 6.42 -11.33 -4.65
C PHE A 35 6.16 -10.57 -3.34
N ILE A 36 5.35 -9.50 -3.39
CA ILE A 36 4.97 -8.76 -2.18
C ILE A 36 4.16 -9.63 -1.22
N SER A 37 3.21 -10.43 -1.72
CA SER A 37 2.43 -11.35 -0.89
C SER A 37 3.32 -12.37 -0.19
N LEU A 38 4.29 -12.97 -0.88
CA LEU A 38 5.25 -13.90 -0.29
C LEU A 38 6.14 -13.22 0.75
N LEU A 39 6.57 -11.99 0.50
CA LEU A 39 7.31 -11.19 1.48
C LEU A 39 6.50 -10.99 2.77
N VAL A 40 5.21 -10.66 2.64
CA VAL A 40 4.30 -10.50 3.78
C VAL A 40 4.12 -11.82 4.53
N VAL A 41 3.91 -12.94 3.83
CA VAL A 41 3.80 -14.27 4.46
C VAL A 41 5.06 -14.62 5.24
N PHE A 42 6.24 -14.42 4.66
CA PHE A 42 7.52 -14.66 5.33
C PHE A 42 7.70 -13.77 6.56
N ALA A 43 7.30 -12.50 6.45
CA ALA A 43 7.34 -11.56 7.57
C ALA A 43 6.41 -11.97 8.71
N SER A 44 5.19 -12.43 8.40
CA SER A 44 4.25 -12.95 9.40
C SER A 44 4.76 -14.19 10.14
N ALA A 45 5.68 -14.96 9.55
CA ALA A 45 6.31 -16.11 10.19
C ALA A 45 7.50 -15.73 11.12
N THR A 46 7.96 -14.49 11.09
CA THR A 46 9.10 -14.00 11.91
C THR A 46 8.77 -12.83 12.85
N PRO A 47 7.65 -12.82 13.62
CA PRO A 47 7.39 -11.74 14.59
C PRO A 47 8.45 -11.68 15.71
N PRO A 48 8.80 -10.48 16.21
CA PRO A 48 8.29 -9.16 15.78
C PRO A 48 9.08 -8.55 14.60
N VAL A 49 10.20 -9.14 14.19
CA VAL A 49 11.16 -8.54 13.25
C VAL A 49 10.60 -8.44 11.83
N GLY A 50 9.96 -9.50 11.35
CA GLY A 50 9.42 -9.59 9.99
C GLY A 50 8.48 -8.43 9.62
N PRO A 51 7.40 -8.18 10.38
CA PRO A 51 6.47 -7.09 10.07
C PRO A 51 7.14 -5.71 10.08
N ILE A 52 8.08 -5.47 11.00
CA ILE A 52 8.83 -4.20 11.06
C ILE A 52 9.65 -4.00 9.78
N LEU A 53 10.34 -5.05 9.32
CA LEU A 53 11.12 -4.98 8.08
C LEU A 53 10.23 -4.71 6.87
N VAL A 54 9.07 -5.36 6.74
CA VAL A 54 8.14 -5.10 5.63
C VAL A 54 7.69 -3.65 5.60
N VAL A 55 7.32 -3.07 6.74
CA VAL A 55 6.97 -1.66 6.84
C VAL A 55 8.15 -0.76 6.48
N ALA A 56 9.37 -1.12 6.90
CA ALA A 56 10.58 -0.38 6.55
C ALA A 56 10.92 -0.44 5.04
N PHE A 57 10.56 -1.52 4.36
CA PHE A 57 10.74 -1.64 2.91
C PHE A 57 9.59 -1.03 2.09
N MET A 58 8.46 -0.65 2.70
CA MET A 58 7.32 -0.11 1.95
C MET A 58 7.61 1.11 1.08
N PRO A 59 8.40 2.11 1.52
CA PRO A 59 8.79 3.23 0.65
C PRO A 59 9.53 2.78 -0.62
N ILE A 60 10.38 1.75 -0.49
CA ILE A 60 11.14 1.16 -1.60
C ILE A 60 10.19 0.43 -2.55
N ILE A 61 9.32 -0.43 -2.00
CA ILE A 61 8.28 -1.17 -2.75
C ILE A 61 7.38 -0.19 -3.52
N THR A 62 6.98 0.90 -2.87
CA THR A 62 6.16 1.97 -3.47
C THR A 62 6.88 2.60 -4.65
N LEU A 63 8.14 3.02 -4.49
CA LEU A 63 8.92 3.61 -5.60
C LEU A 63 9.05 2.64 -6.77
N MET A 64 9.40 1.37 -6.50
CA MET A 64 9.54 0.35 -7.54
C MET A 64 8.23 0.14 -8.30
N THR A 65 7.12 0.04 -7.57
CA THR A 65 5.77 -0.11 -8.13
C THR A 65 5.42 1.06 -9.04
N LEU A 66 5.54 2.30 -8.57
CA LEU A 66 5.17 3.48 -9.36
C LEU A 66 6.11 3.68 -10.56
N SER A 67 7.39 3.33 -10.43
CA SER A 67 8.33 3.39 -11.55
C SER A 67 8.03 2.35 -12.62
N ALA A 68 7.61 1.14 -12.22
CA ALA A 68 7.16 0.11 -13.15
C ALA A 68 5.85 0.54 -13.84
N CYS A 69 4.89 1.10 -13.09
CA CYS A 69 3.64 1.61 -13.64
C CYS A 69 3.87 2.75 -14.65
N LYS A 70 4.77 3.69 -14.34
CA LYS A 70 5.20 4.75 -15.29
C LYS A 70 5.79 4.17 -16.59
N HIS A 71 6.53 3.07 -16.49
CA HIS A 71 7.13 2.40 -17.65
C HIS A 71 6.08 1.65 -18.49
N VAL A 72 5.15 0.96 -17.83
CA VAL A 72 4.02 0.25 -18.45
C VAL A 72 3.02 1.23 -19.08
N GLU A 73 2.77 2.38 -18.44
CA GLU A 73 1.89 3.40 -19.00
C GLU A 73 2.41 3.90 -20.35
N ALA A 74 3.74 4.09 -20.46
CA ALA A 74 4.43 4.47 -21.69
C ALA A 74 4.58 3.33 -22.72
N ASP A 75 3.78 2.27 -22.61
CA ASP A 75 3.73 1.12 -23.53
C ASP A 75 5.07 0.38 -23.71
N ARG A 76 5.92 0.40 -22.68
CA ARG A 76 7.20 -0.33 -22.68
C ARG A 76 7.14 -1.59 -21.83
N VAL A 77 7.71 -2.68 -22.35
CA VAL A 77 7.79 -3.99 -21.67
C VAL A 77 8.63 -3.92 -20.39
N MET A 78 8.10 -4.46 -19.29
CA MET A 78 8.78 -4.52 -18.01
C MET A 78 9.61 -5.81 -17.91
N LEU A 79 10.94 -5.66 -17.97
CA LEU A 79 11.87 -6.79 -17.81
C LEU A 79 12.28 -6.96 -16.34
N PRO A 80 12.61 -8.19 -15.87
CA PRO A 80 13.07 -8.44 -14.51
C PRO A 80 14.22 -7.54 -14.04
N SER A 81 15.17 -7.26 -14.94
CA SER A 81 16.33 -6.39 -14.66
C SER A 81 15.98 -4.92 -14.42
N MET A 82 14.73 -4.50 -14.71
CA MET A 82 14.29 -3.12 -14.60
C MET A 82 13.74 -2.75 -13.23
N TRP A 83 13.26 -3.71 -12.45
CA TRP A 83 12.62 -3.45 -11.15
C TRP A 83 13.52 -2.72 -10.17
N GLY A 84 14.81 -3.06 -10.12
CA GLY A 84 15.79 -2.42 -9.25
C GLY A 84 16.39 -1.12 -9.79
N LYS A 85 16.15 -0.74 -11.05
CA LYS A 85 16.74 0.46 -11.67
C LYS A 85 16.44 1.77 -10.90
N PRO A 86 15.23 2.01 -10.37
CA PRO A 86 14.93 3.24 -9.62
C PRO A 86 15.80 3.41 -8.35
N LEU A 87 16.30 2.30 -7.79
CA LEU A 87 17.09 2.31 -6.56
C LEU A 87 18.58 2.57 -6.79
N LYS A 88 19.05 2.46 -8.04
CA LYS A 88 20.47 2.68 -8.40
C LYS A 88 20.86 4.16 -8.37
N GLN A 89 19.89 5.07 -8.29
CA GLN A 89 20.19 6.50 -8.16
C GLN A 89 20.92 6.77 -6.83
N PRO A 90 22.04 7.52 -6.84
CA PRO A 90 22.87 7.73 -5.65
C PRO A 90 22.06 8.24 -4.44
N GLY A 91 22.12 7.47 -3.35
CA GLY A 91 21.47 7.83 -2.07
C GLY A 91 19.95 7.61 -2.00
N VAL A 92 19.26 7.27 -3.09
CA VAL A 92 17.80 7.05 -3.07
C VAL A 92 17.43 5.88 -2.17
N PHE A 93 18.08 4.73 -2.34
CA PHE A 93 17.83 3.56 -1.48
C PHE A 93 18.00 3.89 0.01
N ARG A 94 19.10 4.54 0.39
CA ARG A 94 19.37 4.93 1.78
C ARG A 94 18.30 5.88 2.32
N LYS A 95 17.91 6.90 1.55
CA LYS A 95 16.86 7.85 1.95
C LYS A 95 15.52 7.16 2.17
N LEU A 96 15.13 6.26 1.27
CA LEU A 96 13.86 5.52 1.36
C LEU A 96 13.86 4.49 2.49
N PHE A 97 14.98 3.81 2.72
CA PHE A 97 15.10 2.88 3.84
C PHE A 97 15.01 3.60 5.19
N VAL A 98 15.70 4.74 5.35
CA VAL A 98 15.57 5.57 6.56
C VAL A 98 14.15 6.10 6.73
N MET A 99 13.50 6.54 5.64
CA MET A 99 12.08 6.93 5.67
C MET A 99 11.19 5.78 6.13
N GLY A 100 11.46 4.55 5.69
CA GLY A 100 10.71 3.37 6.10
C GLY A 100 10.94 3.00 7.56
N LEU A 101 12.17 3.09 8.06
CA LEU A 101 12.44 2.91 9.50
C LEU A 101 11.71 3.95 10.35
N LEU A 102 11.65 5.21 9.89
CA LEU A 102 10.86 6.25 10.56
C LEU A 102 9.36 5.90 10.54
N TYR A 103 8.84 5.41 9.41
CA TYR A 103 7.45 4.99 9.29
C TYR A 103 7.11 3.84 10.24
N ALA A 104 7.98 2.81 10.29
CA ALA A 104 7.83 1.69 11.20
C ALA A 104 7.92 2.13 12.67
N GLY A 105 8.89 2.98 13.02
CA GLY A 105 9.06 3.51 14.37
C GLY A 105 7.86 4.33 14.83
N LEU A 106 7.34 5.23 13.99
CA LEU A 106 6.14 6.02 14.30
C LEU A 106 4.90 5.13 14.45
N SER A 107 4.73 4.13 13.58
CA SER A 107 3.61 3.19 13.66
C SER A 107 3.67 2.35 14.95
N MET A 108 4.85 1.88 15.32
CA MET A 108 5.07 1.12 16.55
C MET A 108 4.88 1.97 17.80
N ALA A 109 5.39 3.21 17.81
CA ALA A 109 5.17 4.15 18.90
C ALA A 109 3.69 4.48 19.07
N ALA A 110 2.96 4.73 17.96
CA ALA A 110 1.52 4.96 17.99
C ALA A 110 0.76 3.75 18.53
N GLY A 111 1.14 2.53 18.13
CA GLY A 111 0.59 1.29 18.67
C GLY A 111 0.83 1.19 20.17
N LEU A 112 2.09 1.32 20.61
CA LEU A 112 2.43 1.24 22.03
C LEU A 112 1.65 2.27 22.86
N LEU A 113 1.68 3.55 22.47
CA LEU A 113 0.99 4.63 23.20
C LEU A 113 -0.52 4.44 23.26
N THR A 114 -1.11 3.85 22.23
CA THR A 114 -2.56 3.62 22.18
C THR A 114 -2.98 2.42 23.02
N PHE A 115 -2.18 1.34 23.04
CA PHE A 115 -2.53 0.10 23.73
C PHE A 115 -2.09 0.07 25.19
N LEU A 116 -1.05 0.83 25.58
CA LEU A 116 -0.51 0.86 26.93
C LEU A 116 -1.58 1.14 28.02
N PRO A 117 -2.51 2.10 27.86
CA PRO A 117 -3.53 2.38 28.87
C PRO A 117 -4.57 1.26 29.05
N PHE A 118 -4.64 0.31 28.11
CA PHE A 118 -5.63 -0.76 28.09
C PHE A 118 -5.05 -2.11 28.52
N MET A 119 -3.78 -2.18 28.94
CA MET A 119 -3.10 -3.44 29.29
C MET A 119 -3.85 -4.25 30.36
N ASP A 120 -4.35 -3.61 31.41
CA ASP A 120 -5.08 -4.32 32.47
C ASP A 120 -6.40 -4.91 31.96
N SER A 121 -7.15 -4.12 31.18
CA SER A 121 -8.40 -4.59 30.54
C SER A 121 -8.16 -5.72 29.55
N MET A 122 -7.01 -5.73 28.88
CA MET A 122 -6.58 -6.82 27.98
C MET A 122 -6.19 -8.08 28.74
N ALA A 123 -5.45 -7.95 29.84
CA ALA A 123 -5.08 -9.08 30.68
C ALA A 123 -6.34 -9.76 31.26
N GLU A 124 -7.29 -8.96 31.73
CA GLU A 124 -8.56 -9.47 32.25
C GLU A 124 -9.41 -10.12 31.15
N ALA A 125 -9.54 -9.48 29.99
CA ALA A 125 -10.23 -10.07 28.85
C ALA A 125 -9.63 -11.40 28.41
N TYR A 126 -8.29 -11.52 28.43
CA TYR A 126 -7.60 -12.78 28.13
C TYR A 126 -7.90 -13.86 29.17
N ARG A 127 -7.95 -13.50 30.46
CA ARG A 127 -8.34 -14.41 31.54
C ARG A 127 -9.76 -14.94 31.34
N ILE A 128 -10.73 -14.05 31.09
CA ILE A 128 -12.13 -14.42 30.84
C ILE A 128 -12.23 -15.31 29.59
N ALA A 129 -11.59 -14.92 28.49
CA ALA A 129 -11.56 -15.68 27.24
C ALA A 129 -11.01 -17.10 27.42
N SER A 130 -10.01 -17.28 28.27
CA SER A 130 -9.44 -18.60 28.58
C SER A 130 -10.41 -19.51 29.34
N VAL A 131 -11.24 -18.94 30.22
CA VAL A 131 -12.25 -19.67 30.99
C VAL A 131 -13.45 -20.01 30.12
N GLU A 132 -13.95 -19.03 29.37
CA GLU A 132 -15.15 -19.16 28.54
C GLU A 132 -14.89 -19.87 27.20
N ARG A 133 -13.62 -20.07 26.83
CA ARG A 133 -13.19 -20.55 25.51
C ARG A 133 -13.83 -19.74 24.36
N SER A 134 -14.03 -18.45 24.58
CA SER A 134 -14.53 -17.48 23.61
C SER A 134 -13.53 -16.36 23.39
N LEU A 135 -13.45 -15.84 22.16
CA LEU A 135 -12.63 -14.68 21.84
C LEU A 135 -13.36 -13.35 22.04
N ASP A 136 -14.68 -13.37 22.30
CA ASP A 136 -15.50 -12.17 22.41
C ASP A 136 -14.97 -11.16 23.44
N PRO A 137 -14.54 -11.56 24.65
CA PRO A 137 -13.99 -10.62 25.63
C PRO A 137 -12.75 -9.88 25.09
N ILE A 138 -11.87 -10.59 24.37
CA ILE A 138 -10.65 -10.02 23.78
C ILE A 138 -11.04 -9.01 22.68
N LEU A 139 -11.95 -9.38 21.78
CA LEU A 139 -12.41 -8.52 20.69
C LEU A 139 -13.05 -7.24 21.22
N MET A 140 -13.89 -7.35 22.25
CA MET A 140 -14.55 -6.19 22.87
C MET A 140 -13.53 -5.23 23.50
N ALA A 141 -12.59 -5.77 24.28
CA ALA A 141 -11.61 -4.94 24.95
C ALA A 141 -10.61 -4.31 23.95
N MET A 142 -10.33 -4.96 22.81
CA MET A 142 -9.44 -4.42 21.77
C MET A 142 -10.10 -3.31 20.95
N ARG A 143 -11.43 -3.20 20.96
CA ARG A 143 -12.19 -2.29 20.07
C ARG A 143 -11.77 -0.83 20.21
N VAL A 144 -11.68 -0.33 21.43
CA VAL A 144 -11.31 1.07 21.71
C VAL A 144 -9.87 1.36 21.29
N PRO A 145 -8.84 0.63 21.79
CA PRO A 145 -7.46 0.89 21.38
C PRO A 145 -7.24 0.70 19.88
N LEU A 146 -7.85 -0.31 19.24
CA LEU A 146 -7.77 -0.46 17.79
C LEU A 146 -8.36 0.72 17.03
N THR A 147 -9.49 1.27 17.49
CA THR A 147 -10.13 2.43 16.84
C THR A 147 -9.25 3.67 16.94
N ILE A 148 -8.71 3.95 18.13
CA ILE A 148 -7.79 5.08 18.34
C ILE A 148 -6.53 4.90 17.47
N PHE A 149 -5.96 3.68 17.45
CA PHE A 149 -4.77 3.38 16.67
C PHE A 149 -5.05 3.55 15.18
N ALA A 150 -6.20 3.09 14.69
CA ALA A 150 -6.59 3.25 13.29
C ALA A 150 -6.67 4.73 12.89
N ILE A 151 -7.24 5.59 13.73
CA ILE A 151 -7.31 7.04 13.46
C ILE A 151 -5.91 7.65 13.36
N ILE A 152 -5.04 7.36 14.33
CA ILE A 152 -3.65 7.85 14.33
C ILE A 152 -2.89 7.29 13.11
N TYR A 153 -3.06 6.01 12.81
CA TYR A 153 -2.40 5.35 11.71
C TYR A 153 -2.81 5.92 10.35
N VAL A 154 -4.08 6.31 10.16
CA VAL A 154 -4.51 7.02 8.93
C VAL A 154 -3.73 8.32 8.74
N VAL A 155 -3.47 9.07 9.81
CA VAL A 155 -2.67 10.30 9.75
C VAL A 155 -1.22 9.98 9.39
N ILE A 156 -0.62 8.98 10.03
CA ILE A 156 0.74 8.53 9.71
C ILE A 156 0.81 8.09 8.24
N ALA A 157 -0.09 7.21 7.81
CA ALA A 157 -0.16 6.72 6.43
C ALA A 157 -0.27 7.88 5.43
N ALA A 158 -1.09 8.91 5.70
CA ALA A 158 -1.20 10.09 4.85
C ALA A 158 0.13 10.87 4.71
N LEU A 159 0.93 10.95 5.79
CA LEU A 159 2.26 11.57 5.73
C LEU A 159 3.24 10.80 4.84
N PHE A 160 3.14 9.47 4.82
CA PHE A 160 4.06 8.61 4.05
C PHE A 160 3.54 8.21 2.66
N TRP A 161 2.25 8.41 2.36
CA TRP A 161 1.61 7.87 1.16
C TRP A 161 2.29 8.29 -0.16
N HIS A 162 2.60 9.57 -0.33
CA HIS A 162 3.28 10.10 -1.52
C HIS A 162 4.76 10.44 -1.28
N ALA A 163 5.20 10.48 -0.03
CA ALA A 163 6.53 10.94 0.34
C ALA A 163 7.70 10.17 -0.34
N PRO A 164 7.66 8.83 -0.51
CA PRO A 164 8.74 8.08 -1.17
C PRO A 164 9.03 8.60 -2.58
N VAL A 165 7.96 8.85 -3.34
CA VAL A 165 8.05 9.30 -4.72
C VAL A 165 8.43 10.77 -4.80
N LEU A 166 7.96 11.61 -3.87
CA LEU A 166 8.38 13.00 -3.77
C LEU A 166 9.89 13.14 -3.47
N VAL A 167 10.46 12.26 -2.64
CA VAL A 167 11.90 12.22 -2.38
C VAL A 167 12.66 11.72 -3.61
N ALA A 168 12.19 10.62 -4.23
CA ALA A 168 12.92 9.95 -5.29
C ALA A 168 12.86 10.69 -6.65
N TRP A 169 11.69 11.18 -7.05
CA TRP A 169 11.51 11.81 -8.37
C TRP A 169 11.75 13.32 -8.35
N HIS A 170 11.55 13.98 -7.21
CA HIS A 170 11.67 15.44 -7.10
C HIS A 170 12.79 15.89 -6.16
N GLY A 171 13.56 14.96 -5.60
CA GLY A 171 14.72 15.28 -4.77
C GLY A 171 14.39 16.02 -3.46
N LEU A 172 13.14 15.99 -3.00
CA LEU A 172 12.74 16.71 -1.80
C LEU A 172 13.42 16.18 -0.53
N ARG A 173 13.62 17.06 0.46
CA ARG A 173 14.03 16.64 1.81
C ARG A 173 12.88 15.87 2.48
N LEU A 174 13.23 14.93 3.37
CA LEU A 174 12.27 14.06 4.05
C LEU A 174 11.10 14.83 4.67
N VAL A 175 11.38 15.83 5.51
CA VAL A 175 10.35 16.63 6.19
C VAL A 175 9.43 17.35 5.19
N GLN A 176 10.00 17.89 4.11
CA GLN A 176 9.21 18.56 3.07
C GLN A 176 8.32 17.56 2.32
N ALA A 177 8.82 16.36 2.02
CA ALA A 177 8.04 15.31 1.38
C ALA A 177 6.88 14.82 2.24
N LEU A 178 7.10 14.65 3.55
CA LEU A 178 6.04 14.29 4.50
C LEU A 178 4.96 15.38 4.58
N PHE A 179 5.38 16.64 4.65
CA PHE A 179 4.46 17.79 4.67
C PHE A 179 3.61 17.83 3.39
N PHE A 180 4.23 17.77 2.20
CA PHE A 180 3.48 17.79 0.95
C PHE A 180 2.58 16.57 0.77
N SER A 181 3.00 15.38 1.23
CA SER A 181 2.16 14.18 1.22
C SER A 181 0.93 14.33 2.11
N GLY A 182 1.12 14.81 3.35
CA GLY A 182 0.02 15.04 4.28
C GLY A 182 -0.99 16.05 3.75
N ILE A 183 -0.52 17.19 3.24
CA ILE A 183 -1.39 18.20 2.63
C ILE A 183 -2.10 17.66 1.38
N ALA A 184 -1.40 16.88 0.55
CA ALA A 184 -1.99 16.27 -0.64
C ALA A 184 -3.13 15.29 -0.28
N CYS A 185 -2.92 14.44 0.72
CA CYS A 185 -3.94 13.51 1.21
C CYS A 185 -5.10 14.25 1.86
N TRP A 186 -4.83 15.28 2.68
CA TRP A 186 -5.87 16.09 3.33
C TRP A 186 -6.78 16.81 2.32
N ARG A 187 -6.18 17.40 1.28
CA ARG A 187 -6.91 18.07 0.19
C ARG A 187 -7.76 17.08 -0.61
N ASN A 188 -7.36 15.81 -0.69
CA ASN A 188 -8.01 14.77 -1.49
C ASN A 188 -8.66 13.66 -0.66
N LYS A 189 -9.07 13.94 0.58
CA LYS A 189 -9.66 12.94 1.50
C LYS A 189 -10.90 12.23 0.94
N TRP A 190 -11.73 12.92 0.17
CA TRP A 190 -12.94 12.35 -0.43
C TRP A 190 -12.63 11.38 -1.59
N PRO A 191 -11.76 11.74 -2.56
CA PRO A 191 -11.18 10.77 -3.49
C PRO A 191 -10.59 9.54 -2.79
N PHE A 192 -9.79 9.74 -1.73
CA PHE A 192 -9.19 8.63 -0.98
C PHE A 192 -10.22 7.75 -0.27
N LEU A 193 -11.30 8.33 0.26
CA LEU A 193 -12.40 7.60 0.88
C LEU A 193 -13.14 6.72 -0.15
N VAL A 194 -13.47 7.28 -1.33
CA VAL A 194 -14.09 6.52 -2.42
C VAL A 194 -13.14 5.44 -2.94
N TYR A 195 -11.85 5.74 -3.05
CA TYR A 195 -10.82 4.79 -3.46
C TYR A 195 -10.72 3.60 -2.49
N GLY A 196 -10.64 3.86 -1.18
CA GLY A 196 -10.62 2.83 -0.14
C GLY A 196 -11.91 2.01 -0.14
N ALA A 197 -13.08 2.65 -0.20
CA ALA A 197 -14.37 1.97 -0.28
C ALA A 197 -14.49 1.08 -1.52
N THR A 198 -14.00 1.54 -2.67
CA THR A 198 -14.00 0.76 -3.91
C THR A 198 -13.17 -0.52 -3.76
N TRP A 199 -11.94 -0.41 -3.24
CA TRP A 199 -11.10 -1.59 -3.01
C TRP A 199 -11.66 -2.52 -1.96
N ALA A 200 -12.26 -1.99 -0.89
CA ALA A 200 -12.97 -2.80 0.11
C ALA A 200 -14.10 -3.61 -0.52
N LEU A 201 -14.90 -3.00 -1.41
CA LEU A 201 -15.95 -3.70 -2.16
C LEU A 201 -15.38 -4.76 -3.10
N VAL A 202 -14.24 -4.51 -3.76
CA VAL A 202 -13.59 -5.52 -4.62
C VAL A 202 -13.15 -6.73 -3.81
N PHE A 203 -12.47 -6.55 -2.68
CA PHE A 203 -12.04 -7.69 -1.85
C PHE A 203 -13.22 -8.40 -1.18
N LEU A 204 -14.23 -7.65 -0.73
CA LEU A 204 -15.48 -8.24 -0.23
C LEU A 204 -16.17 -9.07 -1.31
N PHE A 205 -16.20 -8.60 -2.55
CA PHE A 205 -16.78 -9.37 -3.67
C PHE A 205 -16.02 -10.68 -3.93
N ILE A 206 -14.69 -10.67 -3.84
CA ILE A 206 -13.87 -11.88 -3.97
C ILE A 206 -14.19 -12.86 -2.83
N ASP A 207 -14.33 -12.37 -1.61
CA ASP A 207 -14.67 -13.18 -0.43
C ASP A 207 -16.09 -13.77 -0.53
N LEU A 208 -17.07 -12.97 -0.96
CA LEU A 208 -18.44 -13.44 -1.22
C LEU A 208 -18.47 -14.54 -2.30
N CYS A 209 -17.70 -14.39 -3.38
CA CYS A 209 -17.57 -15.45 -4.39
C CYS A 209 -17.03 -16.75 -3.79
N ALA A 210 -16.04 -16.68 -2.89
CA ALA A 210 -15.52 -17.86 -2.20
C ALA A 210 -16.58 -18.49 -1.27
N GLY A 211 -17.34 -17.67 -0.53
CA GLY A 211 -18.45 -18.12 0.31
C GLY A 211 -19.54 -18.82 -0.50
N LEU A 212 -19.87 -18.32 -1.70
CA LEU A 212 -20.81 -18.96 -2.61
C LEU A 212 -20.33 -20.33 -3.08
N LEU A 213 -19.03 -20.50 -3.39
CA LEU A 213 -18.47 -21.81 -3.73
C LEU A 213 -18.64 -22.81 -2.58
N VAL A 214 -18.38 -22.38 -1.34
CA VAL A 214 -18.59 -23.23 -0.16
C VAL A 214 -20.07 -23.61 -0.01
N TYR A 215 -20.98 -22.65 -0.18
CA TYR A 215 -22.42 -22.91 -0.15
C TYR A 215 -22.87 -23.92 -1.22
N MET A 216 -22.23 -23.91 -2.40
CA MET A 216 -22.48 -24.88 -3.47
C MET A 216 -21.87 -26.28 -3.21
N GLY A 217 -21.23 -26.50 -2.05
CA GLY A 217 -20.70 -27.79 -1.63
C GLY A 217 -19.19 -27.95 -1.81
N LEU A 218 -18.46 -26.89 -2.20
CA LEU A 218 -17.01 -26.92 -2.25
C LEU A 218 -16.43 -26.89 -0.83
N SER A 219 -15.31 -27.60 -0.58
CA SER A 219 -14.68 -27.52 0.74
C SER A 219 -14.13 -26.11 1.00
N PRO A 220 -14.18 -25.60 2.25
CA PRO A 220 -13.61 -24.29 2.60
C PRO A 220 -12.13 -24.15 2.21
N GLN A 221 -11.36 -25.23 2.34
CA GLN A 221 -9.94 -25.26 1.96
C GLN A 221 -9.76 -25.06 0.46
N LEU A 222 -10.58 -25.71 -0.37
CA LEU A 222 -10.50 -25.58 -1.82
C LEU A 222 -10.97 -24.21 -2.29
N ALA A 223 -12.08 -23.70 -1.73
CA ALA A 223 -12.56 -22.35 -2.02
C ALA A 223 -11.52 -21.28 -1.67
N GLY A 224 -10.91 -21.37 -0.48
CA GLY A 224 -9.81 -20.47 -0.09
C GLY A 224 -8.58 -20.59 -1.00
N THR A 225 -8.22 -21.80 -1.42
CA THR A 225 -7.10 -22.01 -2.36
C THR A 225 -7.38 -21.34 -3.71
N LEU A 226 -8.60 -21.48 -4.24
CA LEU A 226 -9.02 -20.85 -5.49
C LEU A 226 -9.03 -19.32 -5.41
N GLN A 227 -9.28 -18.75 -4.23
CA GLN A 227 -9.31 -17.30 -3.99
C GLN A 227 -7.93 -16.63 -4.10
N ILE A 228 -6.85 -17.37 -3.80
CA ILE A 228 -5.46 -16.85 -3.78
C ILE A 228 -5.09 -16.10 -5.08
N PRO A 229 -5.18 -16.68 -6.29
CA PRO A 229 -4.82 -15.98 -7.52
C PRO A 229 -5.68 -14.73 -7.76
N PHE A 230 -6.96 -14.73 -7.38
CA PHE A 230 -7.81 -13.54 -7.51
C PHE A 230 -7.37 -12.42 -6.57
N ASN A 231 -7.01 -12.75 -5.32
CA ASN A 231 -6.45 -11.79 -4.37
C ASN A 231 -5.12 -11.21 -4.86
N ILE A 232 -4.24 -12.04 -5.43
CA ILE A 232 -2.96 -11.58 -6.00
C ILE A 232 -3.21 -10.66 -7.21
N ALA A 233 -4.12 -11.03 -8.11
CA ALA A 233 -4.46 -10.21 -9.26
C ALA A 233 -5.09 -8.85 -8.84
N ALA A 234 -6.01 -8.87 -7.87
CA ALA A 234 -6.59 -7.66 -7.30
C ALA A 234 -5.53 -6.80 -6.62
N GLY A 235 -4.59 -7.41 -5.87
CA GLY A 235 -3.43 -6.73 -5.29
C GLY A 235 -2.54 -6.08 -6.34
N GLY A 236 -2.28 -6.76 -7.46
CA GLY A 236 -1.55 -6.19 -8.60
C GLY A 236 -2.24 -4.97 -9.19
N ALA A 237 -3.56 -5.03 -9.39
CA ALA A 237 -4.35 -3.89 -9.85
C ALA A 237 -4.38 -2.73 -8.83
N LEU A 238 -4.42 -3.03 -7.53
CA LEU A 238 -4.32 -2.06 -6.43
C LEU A 238 -2.97 -1.33 -6.48
N TYR A 239 -1.87 -2.08 -6.58
CA TYR A 239 -0.54 -1.50 -6.73
C TYR A 239 -0.42 -0.64 -7.99
N CYS A 240 -1.01 -1.08 -9.12
CA CYS A 240 -1.07 -0.26 -10.33
C CYS A 240 -1.83 1.05 -10.13
N SER A 241 -2.91 1.06 -9.34
CA SER A 241 -3.71 2.27 -9.10
C SER A 241 -3.01 3.35 -8.28
N PHE A 242 -1.88 3.06 -7.60
CA PHE A 242 -1.11 4.08 -6.91
C PHE A 242 -0.50 5.11 -7.85
N TYR A 243 -0.17 4.71 -9.08
CA TYR A 243 0.41 5.60 -10.07
C TYR A 243 -0.57 6.67 -10.59
N PRO A 244 -1.77 6.34 -11.11
CA PRO A 244 -2.76 7.34 -11.50
C PRO A 244 -3.24 8.20 -10.31
N ALA A 245 -3.28 7.63 -9.10
CA ALA A 245 -3.56 8.42 -7.88
C ALA A 245 -2.47 9.49 -7.67
N TYR A 246 -1.20 9.13 -7.79
CA TYR A 246 -0.09 10.08 -7.68
C TYR A 246 -0.10 11.14 -8.79
N THR A 247 -0.21 10.75 -10.05
CA THR A 247 -0.13 11.69 -11.18
C THR A 247 -1.27 12.68 -11.18
N SER A 248 -2.50 12.24 -10.89
CA SER A 248 -3.66 13.14 -10.79
C SER A 248 -3.58 14.09 -9.59
N VAL A 249 -3.14 13.62 -8.41
CA VAL A 249 -2.99 14.46 -7.21
C VAL A 249 -1.93 15.56 -7.41
N PHE A 250 -0.84 15.27 -8.10
CA PHE A 250 0.23 16.25 -8.36
C PHE A 250 0.14 16.93 -9.73
N GLY A 251 -0.94 16.70 -10.49
CA GLY A 251 -1.15 17.34 -11.79
C GLY A 251 -0.08 17.01 -12.83
N ILE A 252 0.53 15.82 -12.73
CA ILE A 252 1.48 15.31 -13.71
C ILE A 252 0.67 14.77 -14.89
N ASN A 253 0.05 15.70 -15.64
CA ASN A 253 -0.38 15.41 -16.99
C ASN A 253 0.89 15.12 -17.80
N ASN A 254 0.85 14.12 -18.67
CA ASN A 254 1.92 13.74 -19.59
C ASN A 254 2.40 14.95 -20.40
N ALA A 255 3.29 15.75 -19.83
CA ALA A 255 4.17 16.63 -20.55
C ALA A 255 5.31 15.75 -21.02
N SER A 256 5.20 15.33 -22.27
CA SER A 256 6.32 15.04 -23.15
C SER A 256 7.30 16.22 -23.18
N SER A 257 8.04 16.43 -22.08
CA SER A 257 9.12 17.39 -21.96
C SER A 257 10.01 16.98 -20.78
N HIS A 258 11.23 16.52 -21.10
CA HIS A 258 12.31 16.01 -20.23
C HIS A 258 12.58 14.49 -20.20
N LEU A 259 12.30 13.76 -21.28
CA LEU A 259 12.94 12.46 -21.52
C LEU A 259 13.89 12.40 -22.73
N ASP A 260 14.16 13.53 -23.38
CA ASP A 260 15.34 13.70 -24.24
C ASP A 260 16.17 14.87 -23.73
N ASN A 261 17.21 14.53 -22.97
CA ASN A 261 18.47 15.27 -22.92
C ASN A 261 19.49 14.37 -22.23
N GLY A 262 20.29 13.67 -23.05
CA GLY A 262 21.58 13.12 -22.64
C GLY A 262 21.73 11.60 -22.69
N ASN A 263 21.56 10.97 -23.85
CA ASN A 263 22.61 10.15 -24.51
C ASN A 263 22.04 9.32 -25.67
N SER A 264 21.69 10.01 -26.75
CA SER A 264 21.66 9.45 -28.10
C SER A 264 22.68 10.20 -28.94
N ALA A 265 23.96 9.98 -28.66
CA ALA A 265 25.08 10.25 -29.57
C ALA A 265 26.38 9.72 -28.95
N GLN A 266 26.80 8.52 -29.34
CA GLN A 266 28.11 8.22 -29.94
C GLN A 266 28.39 6.71 -29.88
N ALA A 267 28.50 6.13 -31.09
CA ALA A 267 29.15 4.87 -31.48
C ALA A 267 28.71 3.56 -30.78
#